data_AF-A0A1E4GL56-F1
#
_entry.id   AF-A0A1E4GL56-F1
#
_cell.length_a   1.000
_cell.length_b   1.000
_cell.length_c   1.000
_cell.angle_alpha   90.00
_cell.angle_beta   90.00
_cell.angle_gamma   90.00
#
_symmetry.space_group_name_H-M   'P 1'
#
loop_
_entity.id
_entity.type
_entity.pdbx_description
1 polymer ?
#
loop_
_entity_poly.entity_id
_entity_poly.type
_entity_poly.pdbx_seq_one_letter_code
_entity_poly.pdbx_strand_id
1 'polypeptide(L)'
;MARVRAIHRAKDAEAGMKALEEFETGYWGQRYPAIALSWRRNWDHVMSFFAFPESVRRIIYTTNAIEALNSKLRRAVRTRGHFPNDDAAMKLLYLVLNHAT
;
A
#
# COMPACT_ATOMS: atom_id res chain seq x y z
N MET A 1 -1.36 12.79 -3.55
CA MET A 1 -2.15 11.58 -3.16
C MET A 1 -3.51 11.49 -3.83
N ALA A 2 -4.36 12.54 -3.84
CA ALA A 2 -5.72 12.44 -4.41
C ALA A 2 -5.80 11.97 -5.87
N ARG A 3 -4.85 12.37 -6.73
CA ARG A 3 -4.84 12.00 -8.15
C ARG A 3 -4.46 10.54 -8.42
N VAL A 4 -3.50 10.00 -7.67
CA VAL A 4 -3.11 8.57 -7.77
C VAL A 4 -4.25 7.66 -7.28
N ARG A 5 -5.11 8.15 -6.39
CA ARG A 5 -6.32 7.43 -5.98
C ARG A 5 -7.30 7.22 -7.12
N ALA A 6 -7.36 8.11 -8.11
CA ALA A 6 -8.23 7.95 -9.26
C ALA A 6 -7.90 6.68 -10.08
N ILE A 7 -6.63 6.27 -10.09
CA ILE A 7 -6.15 5.10 -10.83
C ILE A 7 -6.77 3.81 -10.26
N HIS A 8 -6.60 3.55 -8.96
CA HIS A 8 -7.07 2.31 -8.34
C HIS A 8 -8.54 2.36 -7.90
N ARG A 9 -9.13 3.56 -7.72
CA ARG A 9 -10.56 3.70 -7.43
C ARG A 9 -11.43 3.81 -8.68
N ALA A 10 -10.86 3.66 -9.87
CA ALA A 10 -11.62 3.63 -11.11
C ALA A 10 -12.68 2.52 -11.10
N LYS A 11 -13.69 2.64 -11.97
CA LYS A 11 -14.75 1.62 -12.06
C LYS A 11 -14.23 0.27 -12.56
N ASP A 12 -13.30 0.30 -13.52
CA ASP A 12 -12.70 -0.82 -14.22
C ASP A 12 -11.25 -0.51 -14.64
N ALA A 13 -10.57 -1.51 -15.20
CA ALA A 13 -9.16 -1.40 -15.61
C ALA A 13 -8.94 -0.36 -16.71
N GLU A 14 -9.86 -0.24 -17.66
CA GLU A 14 -9.77 0.73 -18.76
C GLU A 14 -9.82 2.17 -18.21
N ALA A 15 -10.79 2.47 -17.35
CA ALA A 15 -10.87 3.76 -16.67
C ALA A 15 -9.65 4.02 -15.78
N GLY A 16 -9.09 2.99 -15.15
CA GLY A 16 -7.86 3.09 -14.37
C GLY A 16 -6.65 3.46 -15.23
N MET A 17 -6.50 2.85 -16.41
CA MET A 17 -5.42 3.15 -17.36
C MET A 17 -5.52 4.60 -17.85
N LYS A 18 -6.72 5.03 -18.21
CA LYS A 18 -6.97 6.43 -18.61
C LYS A 18 -6.59 7.41 -17.48
N ALA A 19 -6.95 7.11 -16.25
CA ALA A 19 -6.56 7.93 -15.10
C ALA A 19 -5.03 7.94 -14.87
N LEU A 20 -4.32 6.85 -15.20
CA LEU A 20 -2.86 6.80 -15.15
C LEU A 20 -2.22 7.67 -16.23
N GLU A 21 -2.76 7.66 -17.45
CA GLU A 21 -2.31 8.53 -18.56
C GLU A 21 -2.55 10.02 -18.25
N GLU A 22 -3.72 10.36 -17.72
CA GLU A 22 -4.04 11.72 -17.26
C GLU A 22 -3.11 12.15 -16.11
N PHE A 23 -2.77 11.25 -15.20
CA PHE A 23 -1.80 11.53 -14.14
C PHE A 23 -0.41 11.78 -14.71
N GLU A 24 0.06 10.93 -15.62
CA GLU A 24 1.40 10.97 -16.24
C GLU A 24 1.62 12.26 -17.03
N THR A 25 0.63 12.67 -17.83
CA THR A 25 0.70 13.89 -18.64
C THR A 25 0.49 15.17 -17.84
N GLY A 26 -0.17 15.09 -16.68
CA GLY A 26 -0.42 16.24 -15.81
C GLY A 26 0.81 16.71 -15.03
N TYR A 27 0.69 17.90 -14.42
CA TYR A 27 1.76 18.55 -13.66
C TYR A 27 2.52 17.61 -12.68
N TRP A 28 1.79 16.78 -11.93
CA TRP A 28 2.40 15.90 -10.94
C TRP A 28 3.08 14.67 -11.55
N GLY A 29 2.58 14.15 -12.68
CA GLY A 29 3.24 13.08 -13.41
C GLY A 29 4.54 13.56 -14.03
N GLN A 30 4.54 14.75 -14.63
CA GLN A 30 5.75 15.36 -15.18
C GLN A 30 6.77 15.72 -14.09
N ARG A 31 6.31 16.21 -12.93
CA ARG A 31 7.19 16.51 -11.79
C ARG A 31 7.75 15.25 -11.13
N TYR A 32 7.02 14.14 -11.15
CA TYR A 32 7.40 12.87 -10.52
C TYR A 32 7.18 11.67 -11.44
N PRO A 33 7.96 11.55 -12.54
CA PRO A 33 7.72 10.55 -13.60
C PRO A 33 7.90 9.11 -13.09
N ALA A 34 8.74 8.91 -12.07
CA ALA A 34 8.95 7.61 -11.45
C ALA A 34 7.66 7.00 -10.87
N ILE A 35 6.68 7.83 -10.48
CA ILE A 35 5.39 7.34 -9.99
C ILE A 35 4.64 6.65 -11.13
N ALA A 36 4.44 7.33 -12.26
CA ALA A 36 3.74 6.75 -13.41
C ALA A 36 4.45 5.50 -13.94
N LEU A 37 5.79 5.53 -14.01
CA LEU A 37 6.60 4.39 -14.42
C LEU A 37 6.41 3.17 -13.50
N SER A 38 6.35 3.39 -12.18
CA SER A 38 6.09 2.32 -11.21
C SER A 38 4.71 1.71 -11.38
N TRP A 39 3.68 2.52 -11.61
CA TRP A 39 2.32 2.02 -11.90
C TRP A 39 2.28 1.21 -13.20
N ARG A 40 2.93 1.68 -14.28
CA ARG A 40 2.99 0.94 -15.55
C ARG A 40 3.71 -0.40 -15.39
N ARG A 41 4.84 -0.44 -14.68
CA ARG A 41 5.60 -1.67 -14.44
C ARG A 41 4.82 -2.73 -13.64
N ASN A 42 3.95 -2.29 -12.75
CA ASN A 42 3.17 -3.18 -11.87
C ASN A 42 1.71 -3.27 -12.29
N TRP A 43 1.37 -2.84 -13.51
CA TRP A 43 -0.02 -2.68 -13.93
C TRP A 43 -0.82 -3.99 -13.85
N ASP A 44 -0.22 -5.11 -14.26
CA ASP A 44 -0.89 -6.42 -14.25
C ASP A 44 -1.29 -6.86 -12.82
N HIS A 45 -0.47 -6.52 -11.82
CA HIS A 45 -0.79 -6.77 -10.41
C HIS A 45 -1.91 -5.85 -9.91
N VAL A 46 -1.91 -4.58 -10.33
CA VAL A 46 -2.96 -3.61 -10.00
C VAL A 46 -4.30 -4.00 -10.64
N MET A 47 -4.27 -4.48 -11.89
CA MET A 47 -5.46 -4.82 -12.64
C MET A 47 -6.28 -5.91 -11.95
N SER A 48 -5.60 -6.83 -11.25
CA SER A 48 -6.22 -7.92 -10.48
C SER A 48 -7.23 -7.41 -9.44
N PHE A 49 -7.08 -6.18 -8.93
CA PHE A 49 -8.05 -5.61 -7.99
C PHE A 49 -9.42 -5.37 -8.62
N PHE A 50 -9.50 -5.06 -9.92
CA PHE A 50 -10.78 -4.82 -10.61
C PHE A 50 -11.64 -6.07 -10.76
N ALA A 51 -11.08 -7.27 -10.54
CA ALA A 51 -11.84 -8.51 -10.47
C ALA A 51 -12.78 -8.57 -9.24
N PHE A 52 -12.54 -7.72 -8.22
CA PHE A 52 -13.35 -7.68 -7.01
C PHE A 52 -14.46 -6.62 -7.07
N PRO A 53 -15.63 -6.88 -6.45
CA PRO A 53 -16.66 -5.87 -6.24
C PRO A 53 -16.13 -4.64 -5.51
N GLU A 54 -16.75 -3.48 -5.72
CA GLU A 54 -16.32 -2.21 -5.11
C GLU A 54 -16.24 -2.27 -3.58
N SER A 55 -17.19 -2.96 -2.93
CA SER A 55 -17.21 -3.15 -1.48
C SER A 55 -15.95 -3.86 -0.96
N VAL A 56 -15.47 -4.87 -1.70
CA VAL A 56 -14.25 -5.62 -1.39
C VAL A 56 -13.02 -4.79 -1.72
N ARG A 57 -12.99 -4.14 -2.89
CA ARG A 57 -11.89 -3.22 -3.27
C ARG A 57 -11.66 -2.13 -2.24
N ARG A 58 -12.73 -1.57 -1.66
CA ARG A 58 -12.63 -0.55 -0.60
C ARG A 58 -11.88 -1.06 0.62
N ILE A 59 -12.10 -2.32 1.02
CA ILE A 59 -11.37 -2.94 2.14
C ILE A 59 -9.88 -3.06 1.78
N ILE A 60 -9.59 -3.56 0.57
CA ILE A 60 -8.23 -3.78 0.09
C ILE A 60 -7.42 -2.48 -0.01
N TYR A 61 -8.00 -1.39 -0.51
CA TYR A 61 -7.30 -0.11 -0.65
C TYR A 61 -7.18 0.66 0.66
N THR A 62 -7.80 0.20 1.75
CA THR A 62 -7.55 0.80 3.07
C THR A 62 -6.24 0.29 3.62
N THR A 63 -5.32 1.20 3.91
CA THR A 63 -4.03 0.86 4.53
C THR A 63 -4.10 0.91 6.05
N ASN A 64 -5.19 1.43 6.64
CA ASN A 64 -5.36 1.67 8.07
C ASN A 64 -4.98 0.47 8.95
N ALA A 65 -5.45 -0.74 8.60
CA ALA A 65 -5.18 -1.94 9.39
C ALA A 65 -3.68 -2.32 9.35
N ILE A 66 -3.08 -2.35 8.16
CA ILE A 66 -1.67 -2.68 7.97
C ILE A 66 -0.77 -1.57 8.55
N GLU A 67 -1.14 -0.30 8.41
CA GLU A 67 -0.41 0.83 8.98
C GLU A 67 -0.46 0.83 10.51
N ALA A 68 -1.62 0.57 11.11
CA ALA A 68 -1.77 0.43 12.55
C ALA A 68 -0.91 -0.72 13.09
N LEU A 69 -0.94 -1.88 12.42
CA LEU A 69 -0.09 -3.02 12.75
C LEU A 69 1.40 -2.67 12.67
N ASN A 70 1.83 -2.11 11.53
CA ASN A 70 3.21 -1.71 11.32
C ASN A 70 3.68 -0.64 12.32
N SER A 71 2.80 0.27 12.73
CA SER A 71 3.08 1.27 13.76
C SER A 71 3.33 0.62 15.13
N LYS A 72 2.47 -0.33 15.55
CA LYS A 72 2.64 -1.11 16.79
C LYS A 72 3.98 -1.87 16.77
N LEU A 73 4.28 -2.59 15.68
CA LEU A 73 5.52 -3.36 15.54
C LEU A 73 6.77 -2.45 15.57
N ARG A 74 6.78 -1.36 14.79
CA ARG A 74 7.89 -0.39 14.77
C ARG A 74 8.14 0.22 16.14
N ARG A 75 7.08 0.54 16.90
CA ARG A 75 7.21 1.06 18.26
C ARG A 75 7.88 0.04 19.18
N ALA A 76 7.42 -1.21 19.17
CA ALA A 76 7.98 -2.26 20.02
C ALA A 76 9.46 -2.53 19.73
N VAL A 77 9.83 -2.63 18.45
CA VAL A 77 11.23 -2.79 18.01
C VAL A 77 12.08 -1.59 18.46
N ARG A 78 11.59 -0.36 18.25
CA ARG A 78 12.31 0.86 18.64
C ARG A 78 12.52 0.96 20.14
N THR A 79 11.53 0.58 20.95
CA THR A 79 11.64 0.56 22.41
C THR A 79 12.71 -0.43 22.90
N ARG A 80 12.88 -1.56 22.21
CA ARG A 80 13.88 -2.58 22.58
C ARG A 80 15.30 -2.23 22.15
N GLY A 81 15.46 -1.53 21.02
CA GLY A 81 16.75 -1.07 20.49
C GLY A 81 17.57 -2.18 19.82
N HIS A 82 18.27 -2.99 20.61
CA HIS A 82 19.13 -4.08 20.11
C HIS A 82 18.60 -5.46 20.51
N PHE A 83 18.78 -6.43 19.62
CA PHE A 83 18.45 -7.84 19.84
C PHE A 83 19.73 -8.68 19.83
N PRO A 84 19.83 -9.68 20.71
CA PRO A 84 21.00 -10.58 20.75
C PRO A 84 21.05 -11.56 19.56
N ASN A 85 19.91 -11.86 18.94
CA ASN A 85 19.77 -12.69 17.75
C ASN A 85 18.36 -12.50 17.13
N ASP A 86 18.16 -13.11 15.96
CA ASP A 86 16.90 -13.04 15.21
C ASP A 86 15.73 -13.69 15.96
N ASP A 87 15.97 -14.78 16.71
CA ASP A 87 14.95 -15.46 17.51
C ASP A 87 14.35 -14.54 18.58
N ALA A 88 15.19 -13.71 19.22
CA ALA A 88 14.75 -12.74 20.21
C ALA A 88 13.89 -11.63 19.57
N ALA A 89 14.24 -11.20 18.35
CA ALA A 89 13.41 -10.26 17.58
C ALA A 89 12.07 -10.90 17.20
N MET A 90 12.08 -12.13 16.72
CA MET A 90 10.88 -12.87 16.32
C MET A 90 9.94 -13.08 17.50
N LYS A 91 10.45 -13.46 18.69
CA LYS A 91 9.65 -13.60 19.91
C LYS A 91 8.97 -12.29 20.30
N LEU A 92 9.67 -11.16 20.21
CA LEU A 92 9.05 -9.85 20.49
C LEU A 92 7.93 -9.55 19.49
N LEU A 93 8.16 -9.73 18.19
CA LEU A 93 7.14 -9.49 17.17
C LEU A 93 5.92 -10.39 17.40
N TYR A 94 6.13 -11.67 17.68
CA TYR A 94 5.06 -12.62 18.03
C TYR A 94 4.24 -12.14 19.24
N LEU A 95 4.90 -11.75 20.34
CA LEU A 95 4.20 -11.25 21.52
C LEU A 95 3.39 -9.99 21.22
N VAL A 96 3.94 -9.05 20.44
CA VAL A 96 3.23 -7.83 20.05
C VAL A 96 2.01 -8.16 19.20
N LEU A 97 2.11 -9.12 18.29
CA LEU A 97 0.99 -9.57 17.47
C LEU A 97 -0.10 -10.27 18.31
N ASN A 98 0.28 -11.16 19.23
CA ASN A 98 -0.65 -11.87 20.09
C ASN A 98 -1.37 -10.98 21.12
N HIS A 99 -0.73 -9.89 21.55
CA HIS A 99 -1.31 -8.93 22.48
C HIS A 99 -1.93 -7.71 21.78
N ALA A 100 -1.91 -7.68 20.43
CA ALA A 100 -2.57 -6.62 19.66
C ALA A 100 -4.08 -6.88 19.59
N THR A 101 -4.81 -6.48 20.63
CA THR A 101 -6.24 -6.16 20.54
C THR A 101 -6.46 -4.87 19.77
#